data_AF-A0A225EA77-F1
#
_entry.id   AF-A0A225EA77-F1
#
_cell.length_a   1.000
_cell.length_b   1.000
_cell.length_c   1.000
_cell.angle_alpha   90.00
_cell.angle_beta   90.00
_cell.angle_gamma   90.00
#
_symmetry.space_group_name_H-M   'P 1'
#
loop_
_entity.id
_entity.type
_entity.pdbx_description
1 polymer ?
#
loop_
_entity_poly.entity_id
_entity_poly.type
_entity_poly.pdbx_seq_one_letter_code
_entity_poly.pdbx_strand_id
1 'polypeptide(L)'
;MQQTASLAPTASHVLIIDDDPAALELLARTLAREGYQVEVAENGGAGLRAVRERPPAAITLDVDMPGMDGWAFLSSVKADPKLALIPVIMITTVDEKSRGFSEGAADYLLKPVDRARLLTVLRKLTPAPQGRAPIPDAPEAVGPSPGRVLVVEDDVSNRSILVRMLRKEGWDVAEADTGRTALAAVAETAPDLILLDMGLPDLDGFGVLRELRADPRFARIPVVVVSAKDLTWDERTGLRSTVLKIFLKGAYSRSELLSDIRDCLSNRAPNSTDPAGAHRPA
;
A
#
# COMPACT_ATOMS: atom_id res chain seq x y z
N MET A 1 27.58 -7.44 -41.63
CA MET A 1 27.69 -6.35 -40.64
C MET A 1 26.52 -6.50 -39.69
N GLN A 2 26.80 -6.91 -38.45
CA GLN A 2 25.78 -7.14 -37.43
C GLN A 2 25.34 -5.78 -36.87
N GLN A 3 24.05 -5.51 -36.94
CA GLN A 3 23.42 -4.30 -36.45
C GLN A 3 23.19 -4.49 -34.95
N THR A 4 23.92 -3.74 -34.13
CA THR A 4 23.77 -3.70 -32.68
C THR A 4 22.40 -3.11 -32.34
N ALA A 5 21.43 -3.99 -32.06
CA ALA A 5 20.12 -3.61 -31.59
C ALA A 5 20.23 -2.92 -30.23
N SER A 6 19.88 -1.63 -30.18
CA SER A 6 19.70 -0.88 -28.95
C SER A 6 18.50 -1.47 -28.21
N LEU A 7 18.76 -2.21 -27.13
CA LEU A 7 17.74 -2.79 -26.26
C LEU A 7 17.06 -1.66 -25.46
N ALA A 8 16.02 -1.06 -26.04
CA ALA A 8 15.06 -0.28 -25.26
C ALA A 8 14.42 -1.21 -24.22
N PRO A 9 14.23 -0.77 -22.96
CA PRO A 9 13.56 -1.58 -21.95
C PRO A 9 12.17 -1.96 -22.47
N THR A 10 11.93 -3.26 -22.63
CA THR A 10 10.61 -3.77 -22.97
C THR A 10 9.67 -3.39 -21.84
N ALA A 11 8.80 -2.41 -22.09
CA ALA A 11 8.05 -1.62 -21.11
C ALA A 11 7.16 -2.41 -20.13
N SER A 12 7.13 -3.75 -20.24
CA SER A 12 6.27 -4.65 -19.46
C SER A 12 7.01 -5.91 -19.01
N HIS A 13 8.34 -5.93 -19.11
CA HIS A 13 9.14 -7.07 -18.70
C HIS A 13 9.39 -7.06 -17.19
N VAL A 14 8.96 -8.10 -16.49
CA VAL A 14 9.18 -8.27 -15.04
C VAL A 14 10.00 -9.53 -14.82
N LEU A 15 11.07 -9.40 -14.06
CA LEU A 15 11.89 -10.54 -13.63
C LEU A 15 11.46 -10.97 -12.23
N ILE A 16 11.15 -12.25 -12.05
CA ILE A 16 10.84 -12.86 -10.77
C ILE A 16 12.02 -13.72 -10.34
N ILE A 17 12.49 -13.53 -9.11
CA ILE A 17 13.61 -14.30 -8.54
C ILE A 17 13.15 -14.89 -7.22
N ASP A 18 13.04 -16.21 -7.17
CA ASP A 18 12.63 -16.99 -5.99
C ASP A 18 13.17 -18.42 -6.18
N ASP A 19 13.64 -19.08 -5.12
CA ASP A 19 14.16 -20.45 -5.18
C ASP A 19 13.05 -21.51 -5.07
N ASP A 20 11.83 -21.11 -4.67
CA ASP A 20 10.65 -21.97 -4.65
C ASP A 20 9.96 -22.01 -6.03
N PRO A 21 9.97 -23.16 -6.75
CA PRO A 21 9.31 -23.30 -8.05
C PRO A 21 7.81 -23.02 -8.01
N ALA A 22 7.14 -23.31 -6.88
CA ALA A 22 5.71 -23.05 -6.74
C ALA A 22 5.43 -21.53 -6.64
N ALA A 23 6.29 -20.79 -5.95
CA ALA A 23 6.21 -19.33 -5.88
C ALA A 23 6.44 -18.69 -7.24
N LEU A 24 7.49 -19.13 -7.97
CA LEU A 24 7.77 -18.69 -9.34
C LEU A 24 6.56 -18.92 -10.25
N GLU A 25 5.99 -20.12 -10.24
CA GLU A 25 4.84 -20.45 -11.08
C GLU A 25 3.61 -19.60 -10.75
N LEU A 26 3.29 -19.45 -9.47
CA LEU A 26 2.13 -18.66 -9.02
C LEU A 26 2.26 -17.19 -9.42
N LEU A 27 3.41 -16.58 -9.16
CA LEU A 27 3.67 -15.17 -9.47
C LEU A 27 3.71 -14.96 -10.99
N ALA A 28 4.38 -15.85 -11.74
CA ALA A 28 4.44 -15.75 -13.19
C ALA A 28 3.06 -15.84 -13.84
N ARG A 29 2.24 -16.82 -13.42
CA ARG A 29 0.84 -16.94 -13.89
C ARG A 29 0.03 -15.70 -13.55
N THR A 30 0.22 -15.15 -12.35
CA THR A 30 -0.50 -13.96 -11.88
C THR A 30 -0.19 -12.73 -12.72
N LEU A 31 1.09 -12.48 -12.99
CA LEU A 31 1.56 -11.33 -13.75
C LEU A 31 1.30 -11.47 -15.26
N ALA A 32 1.46 -12.67 -15.81
CA ALA A 32 1.17 -12.94 -17.22
C ALA A 32 -0.32 -12.68 -17.56
N ARG A 33 -1.24 -13.04 -16.66
CA ARG A 33 -2.69 -12.73 -16.82
C ARG A 33 -2.99 -11.23 -16.84
N GLU A 34 -2.08 -10.42 -16.29
CA GLU A 34 -2.20 -8.96 -16.27
C GLU A 34 -1.46 -8.28 -17.43
N GLY A 35 -0.87 -9.05 -18.33
CA GLY A 35 -0.22 -8.57 -19.56
C GLY A 35 1.28 -8.27 -19.40
N TYR A 36 1.90 -8.64 -18.28
CA TYR A 36 3.35 -8.55 -18.14
C TYR A 36 4.04 -9.67 -18.90
N GLN A 37 5.18 -9.35 -19.50
CA GLN A 37 6.13 -10.36 -19.98
C GLN A 37 6.97 -10.78 -18.79
N VAL A 38 6.85 -12.04 -18.39
CA VAL A 38 7.53 -12.54 -17.18
C VAL A 38 8.72 -13.40 -17.58
N GLU A 39 9.86 -13.11 -16.96
CA GLU A 39 11.02 -14.00 -16.90
C GLU A 39 11.22 -14.43 -15.45
N VAL A 40 11.69 -15.66 -15.25
CA VAL A 40 11.90 -16.25 -13.91
C VAL A 40 13.36 -16.66 -13.74
N ALA A 41 13.89 -16.54 -12.53
CA ALA A 41 15.20 -17.03 -12.15
C ALA A 41 15.12 -17.72 -10.78
N GLU A 42 15.74 -18.89 -10.67
CA GLU A 42 15.64 -19.75 -9.47
C GLU A 42 16.67 -19.42 -8.38
N ASN A 43 17.53 -18.41 -8.61
CA ASN A 43 18.54 -17.96 -7.65
C ASN A 43 19.13 -16.60 -8.06
N GLY A 44 19.82 -15.94 -7.13
CA GLY A 44 20.45 -14.63 -7.37
C GLY A 44 21.48 -14.62 -8.50
N GLY A 45 22.23 -15.71 -8.70
CA GLY A 45 23.22 -15.81 -9.78
C GLY A 45 22.58 -15.83 -11.18
N ALA A 46 21.53 -16.63 -11.36
CA ALA A 46 20.72 -16.64 -12.56
C ALA A 46 20.03 -15.27 -12.77
N GLY A 47 19.50 -14.68 -11.70
CA GLY A 47 18.89 -13.36 -11.73
C GLY A 47 19.85 -12.27 -12.21
N LEU A 48 21.10 -12.24 -11.72
CA LEU A 48 22.07 -11.21 -12.11
C LEU A 48 22.45 -11.32 -13.58
N ARG A 49 22.48 -12.55 -14.10
CA ARG A 49 22.70 -12.80 -15.53
C ARG A 49 21.52 -12.28 -16.34
N ALA A 50 20.29 -12.65 -15.97
CA ALA A 50 19.05 -12.22 -16.63
C ALA A 50 18.94 -10.68 -16.67
N VAL A 51 19.17 -9.99 -15.54
CA VAL A 51 19.11 -8.51 -15.47
C VAL A 51 20.12 -7.85 -16.41
N ARG A 52 21.31 -8.44 -16.59
CA ARG A 52 22.36 -7.90 -17.47
C ARG A 52 22.09 -8.18 -18.95
N GLU A 53 21.54 -9.35 -19.27
CA GLU A 53 21.21 -9.73 -20.65
C GLU A 53 19.98 -8.97 -21.15
N ARG A 54 18.96 -8.84 -20.31
CA ARG A 54 17.70 -8.18 -20.64
C ARG A 54 17.17 -7.37 -19.44
N PRO A 55 17.59 -6.11 -19.28
CA PRO A 55 17.14 -5.25 -18.18
C PRO A 55 15.61 -5.20 -18.07
N PRO A 56 15.03 -5.68 -16.96
CA PRO A 56 13.58 -5.65 -16.76
C PRO A 56 13.09 -4.26 -16.36
N ALA A 57 11.79 -4.03 -16.51
CA ALA A 57 11.11 -2.84 -16.00
C ALA A 57 10.96 -2.87 -14.46
N ALA A 58 10.88 -4.06 -13.87
CA ALA A 58 10.91 -4.28 -12.42
C ALA A 58 11.39 -5.68 -12.07
N ILE A 59 11.89 -5.85 -10.84
CA ILE A 59 12.31 -7.14 -10.27
C ILE A 59 11.46 -7.43 -9.03
N THR A 60 10.90 -8.63 -8.92
CA THR A 60 10.40 -9.18 -7.65
C THR A 60 11.41 -10.18 -7.12
N LEU A 61 11.88 -10.00 -5.90
CA LEU A 61 13.03 -10.72 -5.36
C LEU A 61 12.70 -11.34 -4.01
N ASP A 62 12.79 -12.65 -3.91
CA ASP A 62 12.79 -13.32 -2.62
C ASP A 62 14.07 -13.01 -1.82
N VAL A 63 13.91 -12.88 -0.50
CA VAL A 63 15.03 -12.65 0.42
C VAL A 63 15.74 -13.95 0.77
N ASP A 64 14.99 -15.02 1.01
CA ASP A 64 15.43 -16.22 1.69
C ASP A 64 15.91 -17.30 0.70
N MET A 65 16.86 -16.94 -0.17
CA MET A 65 17.41 -17.85 -1.19
C MET A 65 18.75 -18.48 -0.78
N PRO A 66 19.00 -19.76 -1.14
CA PRO A 66 20.27 -20.42 -0.89
C PRO A 66 21.41 -19.84 -1.74
N GLY A 67 22.60 -19.76 -1.14
CA GLY A 67 23.81 -19.25 -1.80
C GLY A 67 23.87 -17.73 -1.79
N MET A 68 23.33 -17.08 -2.82
CA MET A 68 23.22 -15.62 -2.86
C MET A 68 21.82 -15.23 -2.39
N ASP A 69 21.75 -14.66 -1.18
CA ASP A 69 20.50 -14.13 -0.64
C ASP A 69 20.02 -12.88 -1.40
N GLY A 70 18.74 -12.52 -1.20
CA GLY A 70 18.14 -11.37 -1.87
C GLY A 70 18.81 -10.04 -1.53
N TRP A 71 19.44 -9.93 -0.35
CA TRP A 71 20.16 -8.73 0.06
C TRP A 71 21.45 -8.53 -0.73
N ALA A 72 22.25 -9.58 -0.87
CA ALA A 72 23.47 -9.57 -1.67
C ALA A 72 23.18 -9.31 -3.15
N PHE A 73 22.07 -9.86 -3.67
CA PHE A 73 21.57 -9.55 -5.00
C PHE A 73 21.23 -8.06 -5.15
N LEU A 74 20.39 -7.52 -4.23
CA LEU A 74 19.95 -6.13 -4.26
C LEU A 74 21.15 -5.18 -4.25
N SER A 75 22.09 -5.40 -3.32
CA SER A 75 23.32 -4.61 -3.22
C SER A 75 24.13 -4.64 -4.52
N SER A 76 24.26 -5.82 -5.15
CA SER A 76 24.95 -5.97 -6.43
C SER A 76 24.29 -5.21 -7.58
N VAL A 77 22.95 -5.21 -7.64
CA VAL A 77 22.17 -4.46 -8.64
C VAL A 77 22.29 -2.95 -8.41
N LYS A 78 22.25 -2.50 -7.16
CA LYS A 78 22.30 -1.08 -6.80
C LYS A 78 23.71 -0.48 -6.91
N ALA A 79 24.74 -1.31 -6.79
CA ALA A 79 26.12 -0.91 -7.02
C ALA A 79 26.48 -0.68 -8.50
N ASP A 80 25.73 -1.28 -9.44
CA ASP A 80 25.93 -1.07 -10.89
C ASP A 80 25.12 0.13 -11.37
N PRO A 81 25.75 1.25 -11.82
CA PRO A 81 25.03 2.45 -12.26
C PRO A 81 24.03 2.19 -13.41
N LYS A 82 24.23 1.15 -14.21
CA LYS A 82 23.33 0.79 -15.32
C LYS A 82 22.07 0.07 -14.84
N LEU A 83 22.13 -0.57 -13.67
CA LEU A 83 21.06 -1.40 -13.12
C LEU A 83 20.39 -0.77 -11.90
N ALA A 84 21.05 0.20 -11.25
CA ALA A 84 20.62 0.79 -9.99
C ALA A 84 19.22 1.43 -10.05
N LEU A 85 18.81 1.92 -11.22
CA LEU A 85 17.50 2.53 -11.44
C LEU A 85 16.36 1.51 -11.58
N ILE A 86 16.68 0.22 -11.76
CA ILE A 86 15.65 -0.83 -11.85
C ILE A 86 14.98 -0.98 -10.48
N PRO A 87 13.65 -0.82 -10.39
CA PRO A 87 12.94 -0.99 -9.13
C PRO A 87 12.96 -2.47 -8.71
N VAL A 88 13.35 -2.72 -7.45
CA VAL A 88 13.37 -4.05 -6.84
C VAL A 88 12.33 -4.10 -5.73
N ILE A 89 11.39 -5.02 -5.83
CA ILE A 89 10.35 -5.30 -4.84
C ILE A 89 10.80 -6.53 -4.06
N MET A 90 11.09 -6.37 -2.78
CA MET A 90 11.51 -7.48 -1.93
C MET A 90 10.29 -8.26 -1.46
N ILE A 91 10.35 -9.58 -1.54
CA ILE A 91 9.36 -10.50 -1.01
C ILE A 91 10.03 -11.25 0.15
N THR A 92 9.46 -11.19 1.35
CA THR A 92 10.12 -11.71 2.55
C THR A 92 9.14 -12.32 3.55
N THR A 93 9.62 -13.26 4.35
CA THR A 93 8.87 -13.86 5.46
C THR A 93 8.91 -13.03 6.75
N VAL A 94 9.88 -12.13 6.89
CA VAL A 94 10.12 -11.33 8.10
C VAL A 94 9.99 -9.83 7.78
N ASP A 95 9.35 -9.07 8.66
CA ASP A 95 9.20 -7.63 8.50
C ASP A 95 10.52 -6.89 8.80
N GLU A 96 11.49 -6.95 7.89
CA GLU A 96 12.80 -6.28 7.97
C GLU A 96 12.85 -4.96 7.15
N LYS A 97 11.76 -4.19 7.15
CA LYS A 97 11.62 -2.96 6.35
C LYS A 97 12.71 -1.90 6.59
N SER A 98 13.26 -1.82 7.79
CA SER A 98 14.28 -0.83 8.18
C SER A 98 15.64 -1.06 7.51
N ARG A 99 16.06 -2.31 7.32
CA ARG A 99 17.25 -2.68 6.53
C ARG A 99 17.00 -2.46 5.04
N GLY A 100 15.76 -2.67 4.66
CA GLY A 100 15.30 -2.67 3.30
C GLY A 100 15.52 -1.42 2.46
N PHE A 101 14.82 -0.36 2.84
CA PHE A 101 14.88 0.90 2.10
C PHE A 101 16.27 1.52 2.12
N SER A 102 17.04 1.25 3.18
CA SER A 102 18.43 1.69 3.32
C SER A 102 19.36 1.10 2.24
N GLU A 103 19.02 -0.07 1.69
CA GLU A 103 19.75 -0.78 0.64
C GLU A 103 19.19 -0.50 -0.78
N GLY A 104 18.19 0.39 -0.91
CA GLY A 104 17.72 0.89 -2.20
C GLY A 104 16.62 0.07 -2.89
N ALA A 105 15.89 -0.77 -2.17
CA ALA A 105 14.67 -1.38 -2.70
C ALA A 105 13.54 -0.36 -2.90
N ALA A 106 12.64 -0.66 -3.83
CA ALA A 106 11.51 0.17 -4.17
C ALA A 106 10.29 -0.08 -3.25
N ASP A 107 10.06 -1.33 -2.84
CA ASP A 107 8.95 -1.72 -1.95
C ASP A 107 9.21 -3.10 -1.30
N TYR A 108 8.37 -3.47 -0.33
CA TYR A 108 8.42 -4.72 0.44
C TYR A 108 7.05 -5.38 0.51
N LEU A 109 7.00 -6.68 0.23
CA LEU A 109 5.81 -7.51 0.35
C LEU A 109 6.09 -8.68 1.30
N LEU A 110 5.19 -8.90 2.26
CA LEU A 110 5.27 -10.06 3.15
C LEU A 110 4.69 -11.30 2.45
N LYS A 111 5.34 -12.45 2.62
CA LYS A 111 4.73 -13.75 2.29
C LYS A 111 3.64 -14.07 3.35
N PRO A 112 2.45 -14.57 2.95
CA PRO A 112 2.02 -14.86 1.59
C PRO A 112 1.72 -13.59 0.77
N VAL A 113 2.17 -13.56 -0.48
CA VAL A 113 2.07 -12.38 -1.34
C VAL A 113 0.61 -12.11 -1.72
N ASP A 114 0.09 -10.96 -1.31
CA ASP A 114 -1.21 -10.48 -1.77
C ASP A 114 -1.14 -10.01 -3.24
N ARG A 115 -1.95 -10.64 -4.09
CA ARG A 115 -2.01 -10.36 -5.53
C ARG A 115 -2.34 -8.90 -5.84
N ALA A 116 -3.34 -8.33 -5.16
CA ALA A 116 -3.78 -6.97 -5.43
C ALA A 116 -2.71 -5.96 -5.04
N ARG A 117 -2.03 -6.20 -3.92
CA ARG A 117 -0.88 -5.39 -3.47
C ARG A 117 0.28 -5.47 -4.45
N LEU A 118 0.68 -6.68 -4.88
CA LEU A 118 1.76 -6.86 -5.85
C LEU A 118 1.50 -6.09 -7.16
N LEU A 119 0.29 -6.23 -7.72
CA LEU A 119 -0.08 -5.53 -8.95
C LEU A 119 -0.11 -4.01 -8.79
N THR A 120 -0.56 -3.54 -7.62
CA THR A 120 -0.58 -2.11 -7.29
C THR A 120 0.84 -1.53 -7.26
N VAL A 121 1.77 -2.23 -6.61
CA VAL A 121 3.18 -1.82 -6.55
C VAL A 121 3.81 -1.85 -7.95
N LEU A 122 3.65 -2.94 -8.70
CA LEU A 122 4.20 -3.06 -10.05
C LEU A 122 3.69 -1.99 -11.02
N ARG A 123 2.39 -1.66 -10.98
CA ARG A 123 1.81 -0.60 -11.85
C ARG A 123 2.33 0.80 -11.50
N LYS A 124 2.69 1.05 -10.24
CA LYS A 124 3.33 2.32 -9.85
C LYS A 124 4.76 2.42 -10.37
N LEU A 125 5.44 1.28 -10.54
CA LEU A 125 6.86 1.21 -10.84
C LEU A 125 7.17 0.92 -12.32
N THR A 126 6.18 0.45 -13.10
CA THR A 126 6.35 0.07 -14.52
C THR A 126 5.36 0.80 -15.43
N PRO A 127 5.77 1.14 -16.68
CA PRO A 127 4.85 1.66 -17.69
C PRO A 127 3.75 0.64 -18.05
N ALA A 128 2.55 1.12 -18.39
CA ALA A 128 1.43 0.24 -18.74
C ALA A 128 1.77 -0.68 -19.94
N PRO A 129 1.37 -1.97 -19.93
CA PRO A 129 1.67 -2.87 -21.04
C PRO A 129 1.01 -2.50 -22.37
N GLN A 130 1.79 -2.58 -23.46
CA GLN A 130 1.34 -2.35 -24.84
C GLN A 130 0.42 -3.50 -25.29
N GLY A 131 -0.80 -3.20 -25.75
CA GLY A 131 -1.72 -4.19 -26.33
C GLY A 131 -3.02 -4.45 -25.55
N ARG A 132 -3.25 -3.75 -24.43
CA ARG A 132 -4.59 -3.59 -23.86
C ARG A 132 -5.20 -2.32 -24.46
N ALA A 133 -6.42 -2.41 -25.00
CA ALA A 133 -7.29 -1.24 -24.99
C ALA A 133 -7.31 -0.71 -23.54
N PRO A 134 -7.33 0.62 -23.32
CA PRO A 134 -7.73 1.14 -22.01
C PRO A 134 -8.98 0.36 -21.64
N ILE A 135 -9.02 -0.25 -20.45
CA ILE A 135 -10.28 -0.81 -19.98
C ILE A 135 -11.28 0.35 -20.12
N PRO A 136 -12.30 0.27 -20.99
CA PRO A 136 -13.39 1.22 -20.94
C PRO A 136 -13.95 1.01 -19.53
N ASP A 137 -13.89 2.05 -18.70
CA ASP A 137 -14.22 2.06 -17.28
C ASP A 137 -13.09 1.73 -16.27
N ALA A 138 -11.81 1.79 -16.65
CA ALA A 138 -10.78 2.13 -15.66
C ALA A 138 -10.61 3.65 -15.68
N PRO A 139 -11.11 4.40 -14.66
CA PRO A 139 -11.02 5.85 -14.66
C PRO A 139 -9.55 6.26 -14.79
N GLU A 140 -9.28 7.14 -15.76
CA GLU A 140 -8.04 7.90 -15.86
C GLU A 140 -7.61 8.33 -14.45
N ALA A 141 -6.40 7.98 -14.04
CA ALA A 141 -5.69 8.49 -12.86
C ALA A 141 -6.53 9.35 -11.87
N VAL A 142 -7.55 8.74 -11.28
CA VAL A 142 -8.16 9.19 -10.04
C VAL A 142 -7.82 8.05 -9.09
N GLY A 143 -6.64 8.11 -8.48
CA GLY A 143 -6.55 7.58 -7.11
C GLY A 143 -7.75 8.17 -6.35
N PRO A 144 -8.41 7.40 -5.48
CA PRO A 144 -9.74 7.71 -4.95
C PRO A 144 -9.86 9.22 -4.75
N SER A 145 -10.87 9.85 -5.36
CA SER A 145 -11.16 11.27 -5.17
C SER A 145 -10.92 11.58 -3.70
N PRO A 146 -10.00 12.50 -3.34
CA PRO A 146 -9.44 12.53 -2.01
C PRO A 146 -10.54 12.47 -0.95
N GLY A 147 -10.68 11.30 -0.33
CA GLY A 147 -11.79 11.02 0.57
C GLY A 147 -11.68 11.91 1.79
N ARG A 148 -12.81 12.22 2.43
CA ARG A 148 -12.78 13.01 3.65
C ARG A 148 -12.20 12.17 4.78
N VAL A 149 -11.10 12.60 5.36
CA VAL A 149 -10.50 11.96 6.54
C VAL A 149 -10.76 12.80 7.78
N LEU A 150 -11.21 12.14 8.83
CA LEU A 150 -11.27 12.74 10.16
C LEU A 150 -10.01 12.35 10.93
N VAL A 151 -9.22 13.35 11.35
CA VAL A 151 -8.10 13.17 12.28
C VAL A 151 -8.57 13.50 13.69
N VAL A 152 -8.51 12.50 14.58
CA VAL A 152 -8.87 12.61 16.00
C VAL A 152 -7.60 12.45 16.83
N GLU A 153 -7.08 13.57 17.33
CA GLU A 153 -5.80 13.65 18.05
C GLU A 153 -5.87 14.84 19.00
N ASP A 154 -5.58 14.66 20.28
CA ASP A 154 -5.65 15.71 21.30
C ASP A 154 -4.44 16.66 21.24
N ASP A 155 -3.24 16.13 21.00
CA ASP A 155 -2.02 16.93 20.87
C ASP A 155 -2.02 17.76 19.57
N VAL A 156 -1.98 19.08 19.74
CA VAL A 156 -2.04 20.06 18.63
C VAL A 156 -0.86 19.88 17.65
N SER A 157 0.32 19.50 18.14
CA SER A 157 1.52 19.35 17.31
C SER A 157 1.40 18.12 16.42
N ASN A 158 1.03 16.97 16.99
CA ASN A 158 0.77 15.72 16.27
C ASN A 158 -0.36 15.88 15.27
N ARG A 159 -1.47 16.51 15.68
CA ARG A 159 -2.63 16.76 14.82
C ARG A 159 -2.23 17.60 13.61
N SER A 160 -1.49 18.69 13.83
CA SER A 160 -0.99 19.56 12.76
C SER A 160 -0.07 18.82 11.77
N ILE A 161 0.77 17.91 12.25
CA ILE A 161 1.64 17.09 11.38
C ILE A 161 0.80 16.17 10.49
N LEU A 162 -0.16 15.44 11.06
CA LEU A 162 -1.03 14.53 10.33
C LEU A 162 -1.89 15.27 9.30
N VAL A 163 -2.51 16.38 9.70
CA VAL A 163 -3.35 17.20 8.82
C VAL A 163 -2.56 17.75 7.65
N ARG A 164 -1.37 18.34 7.90
CA ARG A 164 -0.50 18.85 6.82
C ARG A 164 -0.04 17.75 5.88
N MET A 165 0.27 16.58 6.42
CA MET A 165 0.69 15.42 5.64
C MET A 165 -0.43 14.99 4.67
N LEU A 166 -1.65 14.83 5.17
CA LEU A 166 -2.81 14.36 4.39
C LEU A 166 -3.29 15.41 3.37
N ARG A 167 -3.41 16.68 3.78
CA ARG A 167 -3.79 17.77 2.86
C ARG A 167 -2.79 17.94 1.71
N LYS A 168 -1.49 17.72 1.97
CA LYS A 168 -0.45 17.75 0.92
C LYS A 168 -0.65 16.64 -0.14
N GLU A 169 -1.27 15.52 0.22
CA GLU A 169 -1.63 14.45 -0.70
C GLU A 169 -3.00 14.68 -1.37
N GLY A 170 -3.63 15.83 -1.12
CA GLY A 170 -4.90 16.25 -1.73
C GLY A 170 -6.15 15.94 -0.91
N TRP A 171 -6.03 15.34 0.28
CA TRP A 171 -7.16 14.83 1.06
C TRP A 171 -7.95 15.97 1.73
N ASP A 172 -9.28 15.85 1.75
CA ASP A 172 -10.11 16.72 2.60
C ASP A 172 -9.99 16.22 4.05
N VAL A 173 -9.59 17.11 4.97
CA VAL A 173 -9.25 16.72 6.34
C VAL A 173 -10.06 17.53 7.33
N ALA A 174 -10.95 16.83 8.04
CA ALA A 174 -11.63 17.30 9.24
C ALA A 174 -10.79 16.98 10.48
N GLU A 175 -10.91 17.80 11.51
CA GLU A 175 -10.08 17.76 12.71
C GLU A 175 -10.97 17.66 13.95
N ALA A 176 -10.58 16.79 14.89
CA ALA A 176 -11.19 16.69 16.21
C ALA A 176 -10.08 16.54 17.26
N ASP A 177 -10.23 17.21 18.39
CA ASP A 177 -9.28 17.22 19.51
C ASP A 177 -9.73 16.34 20.69
N THR A 178 -10.94 15.80 20.62
CA THR A 178 -11.62 15.07 21.69
C THR A 178 -12.55 14.02 21.09
N GLY A 179 -12.89 12.98 21.87
CA GLY A 179 -13.77 11.92 21.40
C GLY A 179 -15.18 12.43 21.12
N ARG A 180 -15.67 13.40 21.89
CA ARG A 180 -16.97 14.04 21.64
C ARG A 180 -17.00 14.88 20.36
N THR A 181 -15.96 15.67 20.10
CA THR A 181 -15.89 16.45 18.85
C THR A 181 -15.74 15.53 17.64
N ALA A 182 -15.07 14.39 17.79
CA ALA A 182 -15.01 13.37 16.75
C ALA A 182 -16.39 12.81 16.39
N LEU A 183 -17.18 12.40 17.39
CA LEU A 183 -18.53 11.87 17.15
C LEU A 183 -19.47 12.93 16.55
N ALA A 184 -19.37 14.18 17.00
CA ALA A 184 -20.12 15.29 16.43
C ALA A 184 -19.73 15.52 14.95
N ALA A 185 -18.44 15.51 14.63
CA ALA A 185 -17.94 15.67 13.27
C ALA A 185 -18.41 14.53 12.34
N VAL A 186 -18.40 13.28 12.83
CA VAL A 186 -18.92 12.13 12.07
C VAL A 186 -20.42 12.26 11.80
N ALA A 187 -21.19 12.75 12.78
CA ALA A 187 -22.63 12.94 12.64
C ALA A 187 -22.98 14.08 11.68
N GLU A 188 -22.18 15.15 11.66
CA GLU A 188 -22.37 16.30 10.76
C GLU A 188 -21.97 15.96 9.32
N THR A 189 -20.83 15.30 9.12
CA THR A 189 -20.45 14.79 7.81
C THR A 189 -19.64 13.51 7.94
N ALA A 190 -20.22 12.40 7.45
CA ALA A 190 -19.58 11.10 7.52
C ALA A 190 -18.23 11.10 6.76
N PRO A 191 -17.10 10.83 7.45
CA PRO A 191 -15.81 10.70 6.79
C PRO A 191 -15.68 9.35 6.10
N ASP A 192 -14.79 9.28 5.13
CA ASP A 192 -14.41 8.06 4.44
C ASP A 192 -13.45 7.19 5.26
N LEU A 193 -12.66 7.81 6.14
CA LEU A 193 -11.75 7.15 7.07
C LEU A 193 -11.50 8.01 8.31
N ILE A 194 -11.31 7.35 9.45
CA ILE A 194 -10.96 8.00 10.72
C ILE A 194 -9.54 7.58 11.12
N LEU A 195 -8.67 8.57 11.35
CA LEU A 195 -7.41 8.39 12.07
C LEU A 195 -7.66 8.71 13.53
N LEU A 196 -7.56 7.72 14.40
CA LEU A 196 -7.97 7.82 15.80
C LEU A 196 -6.79 7.60 16.74
N ASP A 197 -6.49 8.60 17.57
CA ASP A 197 -5.70 8.38 18.77
C ASP A 197 -6.53 7.70 19.87
N MET A 198 -5.88 6.83 20.64
CA MET A 198 -6.48 6.16 21.79
C MET A 198 -6.36 7.00 23.07
N GLY A 199 -5.41 7.94 23.12
CA GLY A 199 -5.08 8.77 24.28
C GLY A 199 -5.95 10.01 24.50
N LEU A 200 -7.24 10.00 24.13
CA LEU A 200 -8.09 11.18 24.19
C LEU A 200 -8.48 11.56 25.64
N PRO A 201 -8.63 12.86 25.96
CA PRO A 201 -8.78 13.34 27.34
C PRO A 201 -10.20 13.19 27.93
N ASP A 202 -11.24 13.06 27.10
CA ASP A 202 -12.65 13.03 27.54
C ASP A 202 -13.28 11.63 27.39
N LEU A 203 -13.35 11.13 26.16
CA LEU A 203 -13.82 9.81 25.79
C LEU A 203 -12.66 9.12 25.09
N ASP A 204 -12.11 8.08 25.72
CA ASP A 204 -10.98 7.34 25.17
C ASP A 204 -11.29 6.76 23.78
N GLY A 205 -10.26 6.45 23.00
CA GLY A 205 -10.47 5.96 21.63
C GLY A 205 -11.29 4.67 21.55
N PHE A 206 -11.31 3.86 22.61
CA PHE A 206 -12.18 2.69 22.69
C PHE A 206 -13.66 3.07 22.83
N GLY A 207 -13.96 4.10 23.63
CA GLY A 207 -15.29 4.69 23.73
C GLY A 207 -15.78 5.22 22.39
N VAL A 208 -14.93 5.96 21.66
CA VAL A 208 -15.25 6.45 20.31
C VAL A 208 -15.56 5.29 19.36
N LEU A 209 -14.72 4.24 19.36
CA LEU A 209 -14.96 3.05 18.54
C LEU A 209 -16.29 2.36 18.88
N ARG A 210 -16.62 2.23 20.17
CA ARG A 210 -17.86 1.61 20.62
C ARG A 210 -19.08 2.37 20.11
N GLU A 211 -19.09 3.69 20.24
CA GLU A 211 -20.17 4.55 19.78
C GLU A 211 -20.33 4.49 18.24
N LEU A 212 -19.21 4.53 17.50
CA LEU A 212 -19.22 4.40 16.05
C LEU A 212 -19.77 3.04 15.58
N ARG A 213 -19.51 1.96 16.33
CA ARG A 213 -19.98 0.61 15.99
C ARG A 213 -21.41 0.35 16.45
N ALA A 214 -21.90 1.08 17.45
CA ALA A 214 -23.29 1.00 17.90
C ALA A 214 -24.27 1.61 16.89
N ASP A 215 -23.85 2.60 16.09
CA ASP A 215 -24.67 3.19 15.03
C ASP A 215 -24.41 2.51 13.67
N PRO A 216 -25.40 1.82 13.06
CA PRO A 216 -25.25 1.16 11.76
C PRO A 216 -24.79 2.07 10.63
N ARG A 217 -25.07 3.38 10.73
CA ARG A 217 -24.65 4.38 9.73
C ARG A 217 -23.14 4.57 9.70
N PHE A 218 -22.47 4.40 10.84
CA PHE A 218 -21.04 4.65 11.02
C PHE A 218 -20.23 3.38 11.30
N ALA A 219 -20.90 2.26 11.57
CA ALA A 219 -20.27 0.98 11.92
C ALA A 219 -19.32 0.43 10.84
N ARG A 220 -19.50 0.85 9.58
CA ARG A 220 -18.64 0.45 8.44
C ARG A 220 -17.52 1.44 8.14
N ILE A 221 -17.47 2.59 8.83
CA ILE A 221 -16.41 3.56 8.59
C ILE A 221 -15.08 2.93 9.05
N PRO A 222 -14.08 2.89 8.16
CA PRO A 222 -12.77 2.34 8.48
C PRO A 222 -12.05 3.25 9.47
N VAL A 223 -11.48 2.62 10.50
CA VAL A 223 -10.72 3.33 11.54
C VAL A 223 -9.29 2.80 11.54
N VAL A 224 -8.34 3.73 11.46
CA VAL A 224 -6.90 3.52 11.61
C VAL A 224 -6.50 4.11 12.96
N VAL A 225 -5.98 3.27 13.84
CA VAL A 225 -5.55 3.71 15.17
C VAL A 225 -4.11 4.21 15.09
N VAL A 226 -3.83 5.37 15.66
CA VAL A 226 -2.47 5.95 15.77
C VAL A 226 -2.24 6.30 17.23
N SER A 227 -1.52 5.44 17.97
CA SER A 227 -1.42 5.56 19.44
C SER A 227 0.01 5.47 19.94
N ALA A 228 0.38 6.30 20.93
CA ALA A 228 1.62 6.15 21.72
C ALA A 228 1.43 5.20 22.91
N LYS A 229 0.17 4.87 23.25
CA LYS A 229 -0.16 4.03 24.41
C LYS A 229 0.25 2.59 24.12
N ASP A 230 0.98 1.98 25.06
CA ASP A 230 1.23 0.54 25.06
C ASP A 230 -0.10 -0.19 25.22
N LEU A 231 -0.70 -0.55 24.09
CA LEU A 231 -1.90 -1.38 24.05
C LEU A 231 -1.53 -2.77 24.57
N THR A 232 -2.24 -3.20 25.61
CA THR A 232 -2.15 -4.56 26.13
C THR A 232 -2.50 -5.59 25.05
N TRP A 233 -2.07 -6.83 25.23
CA TRP A 233 -2.35 -7.90 24.27
C TRP A 233 -3.86 -8.13 24.07
N ASP A 234 -4.65 -8.01 25.14
CA ASP A 234 -6.11 -8.12 25.08
C ASP A 234 -6.75 -6.95 24.32
N GLU A 235 -6.28 -5.71 24.56
CA GLU A 235 -6.72 -4.52 23.81
C GLU A 235 -6.40 -4.63 22.32
N ARG A 236 -5.19 -5.09 21.96
CA ARG A 236 -4.80 -5.33 20.55
C ARG A 236 -5.66 -6.41 19.90
N THR A 237 -5.99 -7.46 20.63
CA THR A 237 -6.80 -8.57 20.12
C THR A 237 -8.26 -8.16 19.92
N GLY A 238 -8.81 -7.35 20.83
CA GLY A 238 -10.16 -6.78 20.68
C GLY A 238 -10.26 -5.77 19.52
N LEU A 239 -9.18 -5.07 19.20
CA LEU A 239 -9.13 -4.13 18.08
C LEU A 239 -9.02 -4.83 16.72
N ARG A 240 -8.37 -5.99 16.63
CA ARG A 240 -8.16 -6.74 15.36
C ARG A 240 -9.44 -7.06 14.58
N SER A 241 -10.59 -7.14 15.25
CA SER A 241 -11.90 -7.38 14.61
C SER A 241 -12.64 -6.09 14.21
N THR A 242 -12.18 -4.94 14.69
CA THR A 242 -12.96 -3.68 14.68
C THR A 242 -12.24 -2.53 13.97
N VAL A 243 -10.92 -2.53 13.94
CA VAL A 243 -10.09 -1.50 13.29
C VAL A 243 -9.26 -2.11 12.17
N LEU A 244 -8.98 -1.32 11.13
CA LEU A 244 -8.25 -1.81 9.95
C LEU A 244 -6.75 -1.96 10.22
N LYS A 245 -6.17 -1.02 10.96
CA LYS A 245 -4.74 -1.03 11.27
C LYS A 245 -4.44 -0.24 12.54
N ILE A 246 -3.38 -0.63 13.24
CA ILE A 246 -2.88 0.05 14.44
C ILE A 246 -1.44 0.46 14.19
N PHE A 247 -1.14 1.73 14.41
CA PHE A 247 0.19 2.32 14.34
C PHE A 247 0.64 2.78 15.72
N LEU A 248 1.91 2.52 16.03
CA LEU A 248 2.56 3.05 17.22
C LEU A 248 3.19 4.41 16.90
N LYS A 249 2.83 5.46 17.63
CA LYS A 249 3.38 6.82 17.46
C LYS A 249 4.92 6.78 17.56
N GLY A 250 5.59 7.31 16.53
CA GLY A 250 7.05 7.32 16.42
C GLY A 250 7.68 6.09 15.73
N ALA A 251 6.91 5.04 15.46
CA ALA A 251 7.40 3.82 14.80
C ALA A 251 6.97 3.70 13.31
N TYR A 252 6.08 4.58 12.83
CA TYR A 252 5.63 4.57 11.44
C TYR A 252 6.30 5.66 10.60
N SER A 253 6.62 5.35 9.35
CA SER A 253 7.08 6.36 8.39
C SER A 253 5.89 7.11 7.76
N ARG A 254 6.11 8.35 7.33
CA ARG A 254 5.12 9.13 6.56
C ARG A 254 4.58 8.34 5.36
N SER A 255 5.48 7.70 4.61
CA SER A 255 5.15 6.91 3.42
C SER A 255 4.31 5.68 3.76
N GLU A 256 4.58 5.02 4.88
CA GLU A 256 3.84 3.85 5.34
C GLU A 256 2.41 4.23 5.73
N LEU A 257 2.25 5.26 6.57
CA LEU A 257 0.93 5.75 6.96
C LEU A 257 0.11 6.17 5.73
N LEU A 258 0.70 6.90 4.78
CA LEU A 258 0.01 7.30 3.54
C LEU A 258 -0.34 6.12 2.63
N SER A 259 0.54 5.13 2.52
CA SER A 259 0.25 3.91 1.74
C SER A 259 -0.93 3.16 2.34
N ASP A 260 -0.93 2.97 3.65
CA ASP A 260 -1.98 2.20 4.32
C ASP A 260 -3.33 2.90 4.29
N ILE A 261 -3.37 4.22 4.49
CA ILE A 261 -4.61 4.99 4.37
C ILE A 261 -5.15 4.90 2.93
N ARG A 262 -4.27 4.97 1.92
CA ARG A 262 -4.66 4.80 0.50
C ARG A 262 -5.18 3.40 0.21
N ASP A 263 -4.54 2.36 0.75
CA ASP A 263 -4.98 0.97 0.59
C ASP A 263 -6.33 0.74 1.28
N CYS A 264 -6.55 1.33 2.47
CA CYS A 264 -7.82 1.27 3.19
C CYS A 264 -8.98 1.92 2.41
N LEU A 265 -8.73 3.06 1.74
CA LEU A 265 -9.75 3.69 0.91
C LEU A 265 -9.99 2.95 -0.41
N SER A 266 -8.95 2.33 -0.98
CA SER A 266 -9.02 1.64 -2.28
C SER A 266 -9.72 0.28 -2.20
N ASN A 267 -9.73 -0.37 -1.04
CA ASN A 267 -10.37 -1.67 -0.83
C ASN A 267 -11.87 -1.58 -0.53
N ARG A 268 -12.50 -0.40 -0.73
CA ARG A 268 -13.95 -0.28 -0.80
C ARG A 268 -14.41 -0.86 -2.13
N ALA A 269 -15.12 -1.99 -2.10
CA ALA A 269 -16.05 -2.30 -3.19
C ALA A 269 -16.96 -1.06 -3.37
N PRO A 270 -17.19 -0.59 -4.61
CA PRO A 270 -18.05 0.56 -4.84
C PRO A 270 -19.43 0.21 -4.26
N ASN A 271 -19.86 0.95 -3.23
CA ASN A 271 -21.26 0.97 -2.85
C ASN A 271 -22.01 1.45 -4.08
N SER A 272 -22.80 0.55 -4.65
CA SER A 272 -23.81 0.86 -5.65
C SER A 272 -24.55 2.13 -5.24
N THR A 273 -24.37 3.19 -6.01
CA THR A 273 -25.29 4.31 -6.01
C THR A 273 -26.64 3.77 -6.45
N ASP A 274 -27.58 3.82 -5.51
CA ASP A 274 -29.00 3.51 -5.71
C ASP A 274 -29.58 4.48 -6.77
N PRO A 275 -30.13 4.01 -7.90
CA PRO A 275 -30.76 4.88 -8.87
C PRO A 275 -32.24 5.05 -8.47
N ALA A 276 -32.50 5.89 -7.48
CA ALA A 276 -33.87 6.22 -7.08
C ALA A 276 -34.21 7.69 -7.36
N GLY A 277 -34.92 7.90 -8.47
CA GLY A 277 -36.06 8.82 -8.48
C GLY A 277 -35.84 10.24 -9.01
N ALA A 278 -35.46 10.40 -10.27
CA ALA A 278 -35.82 11.60 -11.02
C ALA A 278 -37.33 11.57 -11.32
N HIS A 279 -38.12 12.24 -10.47
CA HIS A 279 -39.49 12.63 -10.80
C HIS A 279 -39.68 14.12 -10.50
N ARG A 280 -39.54 14.95 -11.55
CA ARG A 280 -40.18 16.26 -11.63
C ARG A 280 -41.44 16.09 -12.46
N PRO A 281 -42.63 16.50 -11.97
CA PRO A 281 -43.69 16.89 -12.88
C PRO A 281 -43.57 18.38 -13.21
N ALA A 282 -44.04 18.69 -14.41
CA ALA A 282 -44.27 20.01 -14.95
C ALA A 282 -45.46 20.72 -14.29
#